data_AF-A0A946JDS2-F1
#
_entry.id   AF-A0A946JDS2-F1
#
_cell.length_a   1.000
_cell.length_b   1.000
_cell.length_c   1.000
_cell.angle_alpha   90.00
_cell.angle_beta   90.00
_cell.angle_gamma   90.00
#
_symmetry.space_group_name_H-M   'P 1'
#
loop_
_entity.id
_entity.type
_entity.pdbx_description
1 polymer ?
#
loop_
_entity_poly.entity_id
_entity_poly.type
_entity_poly.pdbx_seq_one_letter_code
_entity_poly.pdbx_strand_id
1 'polypeptide(L)'
;ALDVTLSEELKEEGLARELVNRIQNIRKDYDFEVTDKIEVDVEKNDKIDSSISNNLSYICGETLANSLNIVDVVNNNKVSVDLVDGISVNISIKKI
;
A
#
# COMPACT_ATOMS: atom_id res chain seq x y z
N ALA A 1 -23.97 -21.60 -4.82
CA ALA A 1 -22.73 -21.55 -5.60
C ALA A 1 -22.50 -20.10 -6.02
N LEU A 2 -22.07 -19.25 -5.09
CA LEU A 2 -21.96 -17.80 -5.33
C LEU A 2 -21.14 -17.10 -4.22
N ASP A 3 -19.99 -17.64 -3.81
CA ASP A 3 -19.24 -17.03 -2.69
C ASP A 3 -17.73 -16.95 -2.91
N VAL A 4 -17.21 -17.42 -4.05
CA VAL A 4 -15.74 -17.44 -4.28
C VAL A 4 -15.24 -16.09 -4.79
N THR A 5 -16.00 -15.42 -5.65
CA THR A 5 -15.65 -14.08 -6.17
C THR A 5 -15.70 -12.99 -5.11
N LEU A 6 -16.75 -12.99 -4.27
CA LEU A 6 -16.88 -12.01 -3.18
C LEU A 6 -15.75 -12.14 -2.16
N SER A 7 -15.25 -13.35 -1.92
CA SER A 7 -14.18 -13.58 -0.96
C SER A 7 -12.80 -13.14 -1.49
N GLU A 8 -12.59 -13.10 -2.80
CA GLU A 8 -11.38 -12.51 -3.40
C GLU A 8 -11.42 -10.98 -3.32
N GLU A 9 -12.52 -10.34 -3.72
CA GLU A 9 -12.69 -8.87 -3.61
C GLU A 9 -12.52 -8.38 -2.16
N LEU A 10 -13.12 -9.07 -1.20
CA LEU A 10 -12.98 -8.74 0.23
C LEU A 10 -11.53 -8.89 0.73
N LYS A 11 -10.77 -9.87 0.20
CA LYS A 11 -9.36 -10.03 0.53
C LYS A 11 -8.53 -8.89 -0.05
N GLU A 12 -8.76 -8.53 -1.31
CA GLU A 12 -8.05 -7.43 -1.96
C GLU A 12 -8.33 -6.09 -1.29
N GLU A 13 -9.59 -5.82 -0.94
CA GLU A 13 -10.01 -4.65 -0.17
C GLU A 13 -9.38 -4.63 1.22
N GLY A 14 -9.32 -5.78 1.90
CA GLY A 14 -8.64 -5.93 3.18
C GLY A 14 -7.15 -5.60 3.10
N LEU A 15 -6.46 -6.10 2.07
CA LEU A 15 -5.04 -5.79 1.80
C LEU A 15 -4.84 -4.31 1.50
N ALA A 16 -5.71 -3.71 0.69
CA ALA A 16 -5.65 -2.29 0.35
C ALA A 16 -5.82 -1.40 1.59
N ARG A 17 -6.80 -1.72 2.46
CA ARG A 17 -6.98 -1.03 3.75
C ARG A 17 -5.78 -1.15 4.66
N GLU A 18 -5.20 -2.34 4.75
CA GLU A 18 -4.01 -2.54 5.56
C GLU A 18 -2.84 -1.72 5.02
N LEU A 19 -2.65 -1.70 3.70
CA LEU A 19 -1.61 -0.89 3.05
C LEU A 19 -1.79 0.61 3.32
N VAL A 20 -3.02 1.11 3.25
CA VAL A 20 -3.36 2.50 3.65
C VAL A 20 -2.96 2.76 5.09
N ASN A 21 -3.34 1.88 6.02
CA ASN A 21 -2.98 2.01 7.43
C ASN A 21 -1.46 2.01 7.63
N ARG A 22 -0.73 1.13 6.92
CA ARG A 22 0.73 1.12 6.94
C ARG A 22 1.31 2.43 6.45
N ILE A 23 0.88 2.93 5.29
CA ILE A 23 1.34 4.22 4.73
C ILE A 23 1.06 5.36 5.71
N GLN A 24 -0.13 5.41 6.32
CA GLN A 24 -0.48 6.45 7.29
C GLN A 24 0.39 6.40 8.55
N ASN A 25 0.81 5.22 9.01
CA ASN A 25 1.76 5.10 10.12
C ASN A 25 3.16 5.54 9.71
N ILE A 26 3.62 5.17 8.51
CA ILE A 26 4.89 5.66 7.96
C ILE A 26 4.85 7.20 7.90
N ARG A 27 3.77 7.81 7.42
CA ARG A 27 3.65 9.28 7.39
C ARG A 27 3.88 9.90 8.78
N LYS A 28 3.31 9.32 9.84
CA LYS A 28 3.52 9.79 11.21
C LYS A 28 4.97 9.62 11.67
N ASP A 29 5.62 8.51 11.32
CA ASP A 29 7.02 8.25 11.67
C ASP A 29 7.97 9.24 10.98
N TYR A 30 7.61 9.71 9.78
CA TYR A 30 8.33 10.73 9.02
C TYR A 30 7.88 12.17 9.34
N ASP A 31 6.97 12.34 10.30
CA ASP A 31 6.41 13.63 10.74
C ASP A 31 5.73 14.40 9.58
N PHE A 32 5.14 13.67 8.63
CA PHE A 32 4.36 14.24 7.51
C PHE A 32 2.94 14.57 7.97
N GLU A 33 2.43 15.73 7.54
CA GLU A 33 1.06 16.12 7.84
C GLU A 33 0.08 15.30 7.00
N VAL A 34 -1.13 15.04 7.49
CA VAL A 34 -2.14 14.27 6.74
C VAL A 34 -2.51 14.90 5.39
N THR A 35 -2.30 16.20 5.25
CA THR A 35 -2.56 17.01 4.04
C THR A 35 -1.44 16.96 3.00
N ASP A 36 -0.26 16.45 3.36
CA ASP A 36 0.89 16.42 2.46
C ASP A 36 0.68 15.43 1.30
N LYS A 37 1.12 15.81 0.11
CA LYS A 37 1.18 14.88 -1.02
C LYS A 37 2.45 14.06 -0.95
N ILE A 38 2.30 12.76 -1.19
CA ILE A 38 3.43 11.82 -1.20
C ILE A 38 3.47 11.02 -2.49
N GLU A 39 4.64 10.51 -2.85
CA GLU A 39 4.80 9.37 -3.75
C GLU A 39 5.04 8.13 -2.90
N VAL A 40 4.45 7.02 -3.32
CA VAL A 40 4.59 5.72 -2.65
C VAL A 40 5.24 4.74 -3.62
N ASP A 41 6.36 4.17 -3.23
CA ASP A 41 6.99 3.09 -3.96
C ASP A 41 6.87 1.80 -3.15
N VAL A 42 6.27 0.77 -3.73
CA VAL A 42 6.09 -0.54 -3.11
C VAL A 42 6.99 -1.54 -3.81
N GLU A 43 7.72 -2.34 -3.04
CA GLU A 43 8.51 -3.43 -3.58
C GLU A 43 7.59 -4.50 -4.15
N LYS A 44 7.91 -4.93 -5.38
CA LYS A 44 7.15 -5.92 -6.13
C LYS A 44 6.93 -7.19 -5.33
N ASN A 45 5.68 -7.59 -5.20
CA ASN A 45 5.29 -8.82 -4.54
C ASN A 45 4.02 -9.39 -5.19
N ASP A 46 4.17 -10.50 -5.91
CA ASP A 46 3.12 -11.16 -6.69
C ASP A 46 1.83 -11.42 -5.89
N LYS A 47 1.90 -11.49 -4.56
CA LYS A 47 0.73 -11.74 -3.70
C LYS A 47 -0.13 -10.50 -3.46
N ILE A 48 0.43 -9.30 -3.59
CA ILE A 48 -0.29 -8.04 -3.31
C ILE A 48 -0.31 -7.09 -4.50
N ASP A 49 0.53 -7.30 -5.51
CA ASP A 49 0.59 -6.47 -6.71
C ASP A 49 -0.78 -6.34 -7.38
N SER A 50 -1.55 -7.43 -7.45
CA SER A 50 -2.92 -7.42 -7.96
C SER A 50 -3.85 -6.59 -7.07
N SER A 51 -3.80 -6.79 -5.76
CA SER A 51 -4.65 -6.06 -4.79
C SER A 51 -4.35 -4.56 -4.81
N ILE A 52 -3.08 -4.17 -4.89
CA ILE A 52 -2.66 -2.79 -5.05
C ILE A 52 -3.19 -2.24 -6.37
N SER A 53 -2.97 -2.94 -7.48
CA SER A 53 -3.37 -2.47 -8.81
C SER A 53 -4.89 -2.29 -8.92
N ASN A 54 -5.66 -3.21 -8.36
CA ASN A 54 -7.12 -3.16 -8.35
C ASN A 54 -7.67 -2.05 -7.43
N ASN A 55 -6.94 -1.70 -6.36
CA ASN A 55 -7.35 -0.70 -5.37
C ASN A 55 -6.51 0.58 -5.39
N LEU A 56 -5.77 0.83 -6.48
CA LEU A 56 -4.84 1.95 -6.62
C LEU A 56 -5.53 3.29 -6.32
N SER A 57 -6.71 3.51 -6.90
CA SER A 57 -7.48 4.74 -6.69
C SER A 57 -7.92 4.92 -5.23
N TYR A 58 -8.23 3.83 -4.53
CA TYR A 58 -8.62 3.86 -3.13
C TYR A 58 -7.42 4.19 -2.25
N ILE A 59 -6.31 3.48 -2.44
CA ILE A 59 -5.08 3.67 -1.66
C ILE A 59 -4.56 5.10 -1.83
N CYS A 60 -4.46 5.59 -3.06
CA CYS A 60 -4.00 6.95 -3.33
C CYS A 60 -4.93 8.02 -2.75
N GLY A 61 -6.24 7.81 -2.82
CA GLY A 61 -7.23 8.72 -2.24
C GLY A 61 -7.12 8.84 -0.73
N GLU A 62 -7.04 7.70 -0.03
CA GLU A 62 -6.96 7.65 1.44
C GLU A 62 -5.60 8.12 1.98
N THR A 63 -4.53 7.97 1.20
CA THR A 63 -3.17 8.33 1.63
C THR A 63 -2.69 9.66 1.08
N LEU A 64 -3.50 10.35 0.25
CA LEU A 64 -3.08 11.52 -0.54
C LEU A 64 -1.77 11.27 -1.32
N ALA A 65 -1.59 10.02 -1.77
CA ALA A 65 -0.49 9.67 -2.65
C ALA A 65 -0.81 10.13 -4.07
N ASN A 66 0.11 10.86 -4.68
CA ASN A 66 -0.02 11.32 -6.06
C ASN A 66 0.20 10.18 -7.05
N SER A 67 1.08 9.25 -6.69
CA SER A 67 1.41 8.05 -7.44
C SER A 67 1.76 6.92 -6.48
N LEU A 68 1.42 5.70 -6.88
CA LEU A 68 1.89 4.48 -6.24
C LEU A 68 2.53 3.62 -7.33
N ASN A 69 3.84 3.39 -7.22
CA ASN A 69 4.60 2.61 -8.18
C ASN A 69 5.04 1.30 -7.55
N ILE A 70 4.95 0.22 -8.33
CA ILE A 70 5.54 -1.06 -7.96
C ILE A 70 6.95 -1.11 -8.55
N VAL A 71 7.96 -1.24 -7.70
CA VAL A 71 9.39 -1.25 -8.07
C VAL A 71 10.02 -2.58 -7.69
N ASP A 72 11.02 -3.05 -8.45
CA ASP A 72 11.65 -4.35 -8.15
C ASP A 72 12.38 -4.35 -6.80
N VAL A 73 12.98 -3.22 -6.41
CA VAL A 73 13.70 -3.07 -5.13
C VAL A 73 13.53 -1.64 -4.60
N VAL A 74 13.13 -1.53 -3.34
CA VAL A 74 13.06 -0.23 -2.64
C VAL A 74 14.40 0.07 -1.96
N ASN A 75 15.15 1.03 -2.51
CA ASN A 75 16.51 1.34 -2.07
C ASN A 75 16.60 2.39 -0.94
N ASN A 76 15.76 3.42 -0.99
CA ASN A 76 15.82 4.57 -0.06
C ASN A 76 14.59 4.61 0.84
N ASN A 77 14.79 4.94 2.12
CA ASN A 77 13.71 5.10 3.11
C ASN A 77 12.75 3.90 3.16
N LYS A 78 13.29 2.68 2.94
CA LYS A 78 12.49 1.47 2.96
C LYS A 78 11.96 1.20 4.37
N VAL A 79 10.68 0.93 4.45
CA VAL A 79 10.01 0.48 5.65
C VAL A 79 9.42 -0.89 5.34
N SER A 80 9.87 -1.90 6.09
CA SER A 80 9.30 -3.24 6.02
C SER A 80 8.00 -3.23 6.79
N VAL A 81 6.91 -3.61 6.14
CA VAL A 81 5.59 -3.70 6.76
C VAL A 81 5.04 -5.10 6.62
N ASP A 82 4.49 -5.61 7.71
CA ASP A 82 3.78 -6.88 7.72
C ASP A 82 2.30 -6.64 7.40
N LEU A 83 1.80 -7.40 6.44
CA LEU A 83 0.41 -7.46 6.01
C LEU A 83 -0.24 -8.76 6.53
N VAL A 84 -1.52 -8.93 6.24
CA VAL A 84 -2.26 -10.15 6.57
C VAL A 84 -1.66 -11.39 5.87
N ASP A 85 -1.96 -12.56 6.42
CA ASP A 85 -1.47 -13.86 5.91
C ASP A 85 0.06 -14.04 5.90
N GLY A 86 0.78 -13.27 6.74
CA GLY A 86 2.23 -13.37 6.88
C GLY A 86 3.00 -12.82 5.67
N ILE A 87 2.35 -11.97 4.87
CA ILE A 87 2.97 -11.29 3.74
C ILE A 87 3.72 -10.08 4.28
N SER A 88 5.00 -9.93 3.95
CA SER A 88 5.77 -8.72 4.23
C SER A 88 6.16 -8.05 2.94
N VAL A 89 6.12 -6.71 2.93
CA VAL A 89 6.56 -5.90 1.79
C VAL A 89 7.34 -4.68 2.25
N ASN A 90 8.26 -4.24 1.41
CA ASN A 90 8.99 -3.00 1.62
C ASN A 90 8.26 -1.86 0.92
N ILE A 91 8.05 -0.76 1.64
CA ILE A 91 7.40 0.45 1.12
C ILE A 91 8.33 1.63 1.39
N SER A 92 8.43 2.55 0.44
CA SER A 92 9.04 3.87 0.65
C SER A 92 8.02 4.95 0.34
N ILE A 93 8.04 6.01 1.14
CA ILE A 93 7.24 7.20 0.88
C ILE A 93 8.14 8.41 0.76
N LYS A 94 7.76 9.34 -0.12
CA LYS A 94 8.48 10.58 -0.33
C LYS A 94 7.52 11.74 -0.45
N LYS A 95 7.70 12.78 0.37
CA LYS A 95 6.93 14.03 0.25
C LYS A 95 7.32 14.77 -1.04
N ILE A 96 6.30 15.30 -1.73
CA ILE A 96 6.42 16.15 -2.92
C ILE A 96 6.29 17.62 -2.53
#